data_AF-A0A257WF63-F1
#
_entry.id   AF-A0A257WF63-F1
#
_cell.length_a   1.000
_cell.length_b   1.000
_cell.length_c   1.000
_cell.angle_alpha   90.00
_cell.angle_beta   90.00
_cell.angle_gamma   90.00
#
_symmetry.space_group_name_H-M   'P 1'
#
loop_
_entity.id
_entity.type
_entity.pdbx_description
1 polymer ?
#
loop_
_entity_poly.entity_id
_entity_poly.type
_entity_poly.pdbx_seq_one_letter_code
_entity_poly.pdbx_strand_id
1 'polypeptide(L)'
;DEPLIQYRQHAQQQIGERRRGWYGQYLVARQMGRDYFYQTSQNYALAAERLRGQSRYAVSQSALRALDAKVLHWQRRGDLRSTRIRLPRIAAELFRGDYGRYSLGWKAIAQDLFL
;
A
#
# COMPACT_ATOMS: atom_id res chain seq x y z
N ASP A 1 20.15 23.81 9.62
CA ASP A 1 19.78 22.50 9.07
C ASP A 1 20.54 21.40 9.78
N GLU A 2 19.88 20.66 10.67
CA GLU A 2 20.48 19.47 11.28
C GLU A 2 20.41 18.30 10.28
N PRO A 3 21.52 17.54 10.07
CA PRO A 3 21.51 16.41 9.17
C PRO A 3 20.61 15.30 9.72
N LEU A 4 19.58 14.93 8.95
CA LEU A 4 18.72 13.78 9.25
C LEU A 4 19.57 12.52 9.40
N ILE A 5 19.53 11.91 10.58
CA ILE A 5 20.17 10.62 10.83
C ILE A 5 19.48 9.57 9.95
N GLN A 6 20.22 9.02 8.98
CA GLN A 6 19.72 7.93 8.15
C GLN A 6 19.54 6.68 9.01
N TYR A 7 18.32 6.15 9.05
CA TYR A 7 18.03 4.90 9.76
C TYR A 7 18.82 3.75 9.12
N ARG A 8 19.76 3.17 9.87
CA ARG A 8 20.64 2.10 9.39
C ARG A 8 20.14 0.76 9.92
N GLN A 9 19.84 -0.17 9.01
CA GLN A 9 19.42 -1.51 9.40
C GLN A 9 20.62 -2.40 9.70
N HIS A 10 20.63 -3.09 10.85
CA HIS A 10 21.70 -3.99 11.28
C HIS A 10 21.17 -5.41 11.54
N ALA A 11 22.02 -6.44 11.41
CA ALA A 11 21.60 -7.84 11.53
C ALA A 11 20.99 -8.21 12.91
N GLN A 12 21.40 -7.50 13.97
CA GLN A 12 20.96 -7.66 15.36
C GLN A 12 19.78 -6.74 15.74
N GLN A 13 19.19 -6.05 14.77
CA GLN A 13 18.10 -5.12 15.03
C GLN A 13 16.87 -5.85 15.57
N GLN A 14 16.49 -5.54 16.81
CA GLN A 14 15.35 -6.12 17.51
C GLN A 14 14.02 -5.46 17.12
N ILE A 15 14.06 -4.19 16.67
CA ILE A 15 12.89 -3.37 16.35
C ILE A 15 13.00 -2.88 14.91
N GLY A 16 12.03 -3.22 14.06
CA GLY A 16 11.98 -2.85 12.65
C GLY A 16 11.84 -4.06 11.73
N GLU A 17 11.48 -3.82 10.47
CA GLU A 17 11.26 -4.89 9.51
C GLU A 17 12.59 -5.50 9.05
N ARG A 18 12.80 -6.80 9.34
CA ARG A 18 13.97 -7.54 8.83
C ARG A 18 13.90 -7.64 7.30
N ARG A 19 15.02 -7.43 6.61
CA ARG A 19 15.10 -7.62 5.15
C ARG A 19 14.77 -9.08 4.82
N ARG A 20 13.60 -9.30 4.22
CA ARG A 20 13.19 -10.62 3.74
C ARG A 20 13.77 -10.85 2.35
N GLY A 21 14.34 -12.03 2.14
CA GLY A 21 14.67 -12.50 0.79
C GLY A 21 13.42 -12.67 -0.08
N TRP A 22 13.62 -12.94 -1.36
CA TRP A 22 12.56 -13.05 -2.37
C TRP A 22 11.50 -14.09 -1.98
N TYR A 23 11.93 -15.25 -1.49
CA TYR A 23 11.02 -16.30 -1.01
C TYR A 23 10.18 -15.86 0.19
N GLY A 24 10.78 -15.14 1.15
CA GLY A 24 10.06 -14.59 2.29
C GLY A 24 9.03 -13.54 1.90
N GLN A 25 9.34 -12.70 0.90
CA GLN A 25 8.38 -11.73 0.35
C GLN A 25 7.21 -12.44 -0.36
N TYR A 26 7.49 -13.54 -1.07
CA TYR A 26 6.47 -14.37 -1.71
C TYR A 26 5.52 -15.02 -0.69
N LEU A 27 6.05 -15.64 0.37
CA LEU A 27 5.23 -16.27 1.40
C LEU A 27 4.29 -15.27 2.08
N VAL A 28 4.81 -14.08 2.38
CA VAL A 28 4.02 -12.98 2.94
C VAL A 28 2.93 -12.54 1.95
N ALA A 29 3.28 -12.36 0.67
CA ALA A 29 2.31 -11.96 -0.35
C ALA A 29 1.19 -13.01 -0.55
N ARG A 30 1.52 -14.30 -0.45
CA ARG A 30 0.54 -15.39 -0.56
C ARG A 30 -0.45 -15.41 0.60
N GLN A 31 -0.08 -14.90 1.76
CA GLN A 31 -0.98 -14.76 2.92
C GLN A 31 -1.88 -13.51 2.83
N MET A 32 -1.62 -12.59 1.90
CA MET A 32 -2.43 -11.38 1.69
C MET A 32 -3.72 -11.72 0.95
N GLY A 33 -4.72 -12.18 1.70
CA GLY A 33 -6.09 -12.37 1.21
C GLY A 33 -6.85 -11.05 1.06
N ARG A 34 -8.12 -11.15 0.64
CA ARG A 34 -9.05 -10.00 0.52
C ARG A 34 -9.04 -9.13 1.78
N ASP A 35 -9.16 -9.74 2.95
CA ASP A 35 -9.32 -9.03 4.22
C ASP A 35 -8.09 -8.18 4.56
N TYR A 36 -6.89 -8.64 4.19
CA TYR A 36 -5.66 -7.84 4.35
C TYR A 36 -5.76 -6.51 3.57
N PHE A 37 -6.21 -6.57 2.32
CA PHE A 37 -6.35 -5.37 1.48
C PHE A 37 -7.42 -4.43 2.00
N TYR A 38 -8.57 -4.97 2.42
CA TYR A 38 -9.66 -4.18 2.98
C TYR A 38 -9.30 -3.56 4.33
N GLN A 39 -8.66 -4.30 5.23
CA GLN A 39 -8.18 -3.75 6.50
C GLN A 39 -7.16 -2.63 6.27
N THR A 40 -6.25 -2.81 5.31
CA THR A 40 -5.27 -1.77 4.96
C THR A 40 -5.96 -0.53 4.38
N SER A 41 -6.99 -0.70 3.55
CA SER A 41 -7.82 0.40 3.06
C SER A 41 -8.51 1.14 4.21
N GLN A 42 -9.13 0.44 5.14
CA GLN A 42 -9.80 1.05 6.30
C GLN A 42 -8.83 1.86 7.16
N ASN A 43 -7.62 1.35 7.39
CA ASN A 43 -6.59 2.06 8.14
C ASN A 43 -6.24 3.41 7.48
N TYR A 44 -6.14 3.44 6.14
CA TYR A 44 -5.90 4.70 5.41
C TYR A 44 -7.12 5.62 5.41
N ALA A 45 -8.34 5.08 5.35
CA ALA A 45 -9.56 5.87 5.44
C ALA A 45 -9.68 6.58 6.80
N LEU A 46 -9.43 5.85 7.89
CA LEU A 46 -9.38 6.41 9.25
C LEU A 46 -8.28 7.47 9.40
N ALA A 47 -7.12 7.26 8.77
CA ALA A 47 -6.06 8.26 8.76
C ALA A 47 -6.50 9.55 8.04
N ALA A 48 -7.16 9.42 6.89
CA ALA A 48 -7.69 10.56 6.14
C ALA A 48 -8.77 11.31 6.94
N GLU A 49 -9.68 10.60 7.60
CA GLU A 49 -10.71 11.19 8.47
C GLU A 49 -10.07 12.00 9.61
N ARG A 50 -9.11 11.42 10.34
CA ARG A 50 -8.40 12.11 11.42
C ARG A 50 -7.67 13.36 10.94
N LEU A 51 -7.04 13.29 9.75
CA LEU A 51 -6.35 14.43 9.16
C LEU A 51 -7.31 15.55 8.73
N ARG A 52 -8.52 15.20 8.28
CA ARG A 52 -9.57 16.18 7.97
C ARG A 52 -10.17 16.82 9.22
N GLY A 53 -10.36 16.03 10.27
CA GLY A 53 -11.04 16.46 11.50
C GLY A 53 -10.17 17.22 12.49
N GLN A 54 -8.84 17.19 12.34
CA GLN A 54 -7.94 17.95 13.23
C GLN A 54 -7.82 19.42 12.80
N SER A 55 -7.64 20.31 13.77
CA SER A 55 -7.50 21.77 13.57
C SER A 55 -6.12 22.32 13.92
N ARG A 56 -5.17 21.44 14.31
CA ARG A 56 -3.85 21.84 14.80
C ARG A 56 -2.96 22.41 13.69
N TYR A 57 -3.14 21.95 12.45
CA TYR A 57 -2.41 22.45 11.29
C TYR A 57 -3.21 22.26 10.01
N ALA A 58 -2.93 23.08 8.99
CA ALA A 58 -3.54 22.90 7.68
C ALA A 58 -2.97 21.65 7.00
N VAL A 59 -3.84 20.74 6.57
CA VAL A 59 -3.45 19.59 5.74
C VAL A 59 -3.64 19.96 4.28
N SER A 60 -2.63 19.72 3.46
CA SER A 60 -2.73 19.94 2.02
C SER A 60 -3.86 19.12 1.41
N GLN A 61 -4.72 19.77 0.64
CA GLN A 61 -5.78 19.10 -0.10
C GLN A 61 -5.25 18.08 -1.11
N SER A 62 -4.05 18.28 -1.67
CA SER A 62 -3.43 17.30 -2.55
C SER A 62 -3.01 16.03 -1.81
N ALA A 63 -2.58 16.16 -0.55
CA ALA A 63 -2.23 15.03 0.31
C ALA A 63 -3.47 14.23 0.71
N LEU A 64 -4.58 14.91 1.05
CA LEU A 64 -5.87 14.25 1.33
C LEU A 64 -6.38 13.48 0.11
N ARG A 65 -6.36 14.11 -1.08
CA ARG A 65 -6.73 13.41 -2.33
C ARG A 65 -5.82 12.21 -2.62
N ALA A 66 -4.53 12.30 -2.31
CA ALA A 66 -3.62 11.18 -2.48
C ALA A 66 -3.92 10.03 -1.51
N LEU A 67 -4.36 10.33 -0.28
CA LEU A 67 -4.85 9.32 0.66
C LEU A 67 -6.13 8.65 0.16
N ASP A 68 -7.09 9.43 -0.36
CA ASP A 68 -8.32 8.86 -0.92
C ASP A 68 -8.04 7.94 -2.11
N ALA A 69 -7.17 8.37 -3.03
CA ALA A 69 -6.75 7.54 -4.15
C ALA A 69 -6.05 6.26 -3.67
N LYS A 70 -5.24 6.35 -2.60
CA LYS A 70 -4.62 5.19 -1.97
C LYS A 70 -5.67 4.25 -1.37
N VAL A 71 -6.68 4.75 -0.66
CA VAL A 71 -7.79 3.95 -0.13
C VAL A 71 -8.46 3.16 -1.24
N LEU A 72 -8.81 3.83 -2.34
CA LEU A 72 -9.45 3.20 -3.51
C LEU A 72 -8.55 2.13 -4.16
N HIS A 73 -7.26 2.40 -4.32
CA HIS A 73 -6.31 1.43 -4.85
C HIS A 73 -6.29 0.14 -4.02
N TRP A 74 -6.23 0.26 -2.69
CA TRP A 74 -6.25 -0.90 -1.78
C TRP A 74 -7.57 -1.68 -1.85
N GLN A 75 -8.72 -1.00 -1.95
CA GLN A 75 -10.03 -1.67 -2.13
C GLN A 75 -10.07 -2.46 -3.44
N ARG A 76 -9.65 -1.85 -4.55
CA ARG A 76 -9.62 -2.50 -5.87
C ARG A 76 -8.73 -3.74 -5.85
N ARG A 77 -7.57 -3.69 -5.18
CA ARG A 77 -6.71 -4.86 -4.99
C ARG A 77 -7.38 -5.96 -4.15
N GLY A 78 -8.16 -5.58 -3.13
CA GLY A 78 -9.00 -6.52 -2.40
C GLY A 78 -10.02 -7.21 -3.30
N ASP A 79 -10.69 -6.46 -4.18
CA ASP A 79 -11.69 -7.00 -5.11
C ASP A 79 -11.11 -7.96 -6.16
N LEU A 80 -9.84 -7.75 -6.55
CA LEU A 80 -9.12 -8.67 -7.43
C LEU A 80 -8.96 -10.06 -6.80
N ARG A 81 -8.86 -10.15 -5.47
CA ARG A 81 -8.75 -11.43 -4.76
C ARG A 81 -10.05 -12.25 -4.80
N SER A 82 -11.18 -11.59 -5.00
CA SER A 82 -12.50 -12.24 -5.09
C SER A 82 -12.96 -12.52 -6.53
N THR A 83 -12.24 -12.01 -7.52
CA THR A 83 -12.67 -12.02 -8.92
C THR A 83 -11.77 -12.88 -9.80
N ARG A 84 -12.36 -13.65 -10.73
CA ARG A 84 -11.62 -14.41 -11.76
C ARG A 84 -11.17 -13.55 -12.94
N ILE A 85 -11.88 -12.45 -13.22
CA ILE A 85 -11.58 -11.49 -14.29
C ILE A 85 -10.64 -10.39 -13.76
N ARG A 86 -9.34 -10.69 -13.68
CA ARG A 86 -8.34 -9.81 -13.06
C ARG A 86 -7.70 -8.83 -14.04
N LEU A 87 -7.40 -9.28 -15.25
CA LEU A 87 -6.64 -8.54 -16.26
C LEU A 87 -7.17 -7.13 -16.60
N PRO A 88 -8.46 -6.92 -16.94
CA PRO A 88 -8.93 -5.59 -17.30
C PRO A 88 -8.88 -4.60 -16.12
N ARG A 89 -9.08 -5.10 -14.89
CA ARG A 89 -8.99 -4.28 -13.68
C ARG A 89 -7.54 -3.89 -13.37
N ILE A 90 -6.61 -4.83 -13.50
CA ILE A 90 -5.17 -4.56 -13.36
C ILE A 90 -4.69 -3.58 -14.42
N ALA A 91 -5.12 -3.73 -15.67
CA ALA A 91 -4.78 -2.81 -16.75
C ALA A 91 -5.27 -1.38 -16.46
N ALA A 92 -6.52 -1.23 -15.99
CA ALA A 92 -7.06 0.08 -15.63
C ALA A 92 -6.26 0.76 -14.50
N GLU A 93 -5.82 0.01 -13.49
CA GLU A 93 -4.95 0.51 -12.42
C GLU A 93 -3.55 0.87 -12.93
N LEU A 94 -3.02 0.11 -13.87
CA LEU A 94 -1.71 0.37 -14.48
C LEU A 94 -1.71 1.70 -15.25
N PHE A 95 -2.75 1.97 -16.04
CA PHE A 95 -2.89 3.24 -16.76
C PHE A 95 -3.00 4.45 -15.83
N ARG A 96 -3.55 4.28 -14.62
CA ARG A 96 -3.60 5.33 -13.59
C ARG A 96 -2.27 5.55 -12.88
N GLY A 97 -1.32 4.63 -13.02
CA GLY A 97 -0.05 4.66 -12.31
C GLY A 97 -0.16 4.31 -10.81
N ASP A 98 -1.32 3.83 -10.38
CA ASP A 98 -1.64 3.62 -8.96
C ASP A 98 -0.72 2.56 -8.31
N TYR A 99 -0.31 1.53 -9.07
CA TYR A 99 0.65 0.54 -8.60
C TYR A 99 2.02 1.13 -8.25
N GLY A 100 2.53 2.07 -9.05
CA GLY A 100 3.81 2.73 -8.78
C GLY A 100 3.69 3.77 -7.68
N ARG A 101 2.54 4.47 -7.62
CA ARG A 101 2.33 5.57 -6.69
C ARG A 101 1.93 5.12 -5.28
N TYR A 102 1.19 4.02 -5.17
CA TYR A 102 0.55 3.58 -3.93
C TYR A 102 0.93 2.15 -3.50
N SER A 103 1.78 1.47 -4.28
CA SER A 103 2.25 0.10 -3.99
C SER A 103 3.70 -0.14 -4.44
N LEU A 104 4.09 -1.41 -4.56
CA LEU A 104 5.44 -1.85 -4.92
C LEU A 104 5.71 -1.85 -6.45
N GLY A 105 4.95 -1.06 -7.22
CA GLY A 105 5.06 -1.02 -8.67
C GLY A 105 4.83 -2.39 -9.32
N TRP A 106 5.72 -2.79 -10.22
CA TRP A 106 5.61 -4.05 -10.98
C TRP A 106 5.49 -5.29 -10.09
N LYS A 107 6.07 -5.30 -8.89
CA LYS A 107 5.95 -6.44 -7.96
C LYS A 107 4.51 -6.63 -7.49
N ALA A 108 3.80 -5.54 -7.22
CA ALA A 108 2.39 -5.59 -6.83
C ALA A 108 1.50 -6.05 -7.99
N ILE A 109 1.84 -5.68 -9.23
CA ILE A 109 1.18 -6.19 -10.44
C ILE A 109 1.35 -7.72 -10.51
N ALA A 110 2.58 -8.23 -10.35
CA ALA A 110 2.84 -9.67 -10.38
C ALA A 110 2.07 -10.40 -9.26
N GLN A 111 2.01 -9.84 -8.05
CA GLN A 111 1.20 -10.41 -6.96
C GLN A 111 -0.29 -10.47 -7.29
N ASP A 112 -0.84 -9.49 -8.00
CA ASP A 112 -2.25 -9.46 -8.36
C ASP A 112 -2.58 -10.37 -9.55
N LEU A 113 -1.60 -10.64 -10.42
CA LEU A 113 -1.74 -11.57 -11.54
C LEU A 113 -1.65 -13.03 -11.09
N PHE A 114 -0.67 -13.37 -10.26
CA PHE A 114 -0.27 -14.76 -10.01
C PHE A 114 -0.70 -15.31 -8.64
N LEU A 115 -1.06 -14.46 -7.68
CA LEU A 115 -1.56 -14.87 -6.36
C LEU A 115 -3.05 -14.55 -6.25
#